data_AF-A0A3R8NWR6-F1
#
_entry.id   AF-A0A3R8NWR6-F1
#
_cell.length_a   1.000
_cell.length_b   1.000
_cell.length_c   1.000
_cell.angle_alpha   90.00
_cell.angle_beta   90.00
_cell.angle_gamma   90.00
#
_symmetry.space_group_name_H-M   'P 1'
#
loop_
_entity.id
_entity.type
_entity.pdbx_description
1 polymer ?
#
loop_
_entity_poly.entity_id
_entity_poly.type
_entity_poly.pdbx_seq_one_letter_code
_entity_poly.pdbx_strand_id
1 'polypeptide(L)'
;MSRDLPCVAQSYGEVQQYFLRHPCKRLQQRLFPVADAEGNVIAVSLMWVRMPSWSSASGLKKVEDEYGTGDVIPFGTQLLGFGGVRFTAKHYDSQQRGAMLTIAEAEPVRGNPSNAFLDSVASVVVELPPP
;
A
#
# COMPACT_ATOMS: atom_id res chain seq x y z
N MET A 1 -11.76 -10.08 4.42
CA MET A 1 -11.31 -11.29 3.70
C MET A 1 -9.98 -10.98 3.02
N SER A 2 -8.96 -11.83 3.18
CA SER A 2 -7.70 -11.69 2.44
C SER A 2 -7.84 -12.43 1.11
N ARG A 3 -7.57 -11.76 -0.02
CA ARG A 3 -7.44 -12.44 -1.33
C ARG A 3 -5.95 -12.50 -1.66
N ASP A 4 -5.46 -13.68 -2.04
CA ASP A 4 -4.17 -13.78 -2.70
C ASP A 4 -4.34 -13.23 -4.12
N LEU A 5 -3.75 -12.07 -4.39
CA LEU A 5 -3.80 -11.41 -5.69
C LEU A 5 -2.48 -11.64 -6.43
N PRO A 6 -2.48 -11.83 -7.76
CA PRO A 6 -1.22 -11.91 -8.50
C PRO A 6 -0.49 -10.57 -8.42
N CYS A 7 0.71 -10.53 -7.82
CA CYS A 7 1.44 -9.27 -7.63
C CYS A 7 1.65 -8.49 -8.93
N VAL A 8 1.92 -9.19 -10.04
CA VAL A 8 2.07 -8.56 -11.36
C VAL A 8 0.77 -7.89 -11.83
N ALA A 9 -0.38 -8.53 -11.63
CA ALA A 9 -1.67 -7.97 -12.03
C ALA A 9 -2.12 -6.81 -11.12
N GLN A 10 -1.61 -6.81 -9.88
CA GLN A 10 -1.94 -5.84 -8.84
C GLN A 10 -0.82 -4.81 -8.66
N SER A 11 -0.12 -4.45 -9.74
CA SER A 11 0.93 -3.44 -9.75
C SER A 11 1.02 -2.79 -11.12
N TYR A 12 1.71 -1.65 -11.19
CA TYR A 12 2.06 -0.98 -12.45
C TYR A 12 3.49 -0.44 -12.42
N GLY A 13 3.95 0.12 -13.55
CA GLY A 13 5.28 0.72 -13.64
C GLY A 13 6.43 -0.29 -13.46
N GLU A 14 7.54 0.19 -12.92
CA GLU A 14 8.74 -0.57 -12.56
C GLU A 14 8.47 -1.60 -11.45
N VAL A 15 7.53 -1.33 -10.54
CA VAL A 15 7.08 -2.32 -9.54
C VAL A 15 6.54 -3.57 -10.23
N GLN A 16 5.68 -3.40 -11.23
CA GLN A 16 5.17 -4.53 -12.03
C GLN A 16 6.31 -5.26 -12.75
N GLN A 17 7.26 -4.52 -13.33
CA GLN A 17 8.43 -5.11 -13.97
C GLN A 17 9.31 -5.87 -12.97
N TYR A 18 9.41 -5.39 -11.72
CA TYR A 18 10.13 -6.06 -10.65
C TYR A 18 9.48 -7.41 -10.34
N PHE A 19 8.16 -7.47 -10.24
CA PHE A 19 7.43 -8.73 -10.01
C PHE A 19 7.52 -9.73 -11.17
N LEU A 20 7.63 -9.26 -12.42
CA LEU A 20 7.86 -10.14 -13.57
C LEU A 20 9.21 -10.88 -13.47
N ARG A 21 10.24 -10.24 -12.89
CA ARG A 21 11.57 -10.83 -12.69
C ARG A 21 11.72 -11.55 -11.35
N HIS A 22 10.99 -11.10 -10.34
CA HIS A 22 11.02 -11.62 -8.97
C HIS A 22 9.60 -11.91 -8.49
N PRO A 23 9.00 -13.05 -8.89
CA PRO A 23 7.64 -13.37 -8.50
C PRO A 23 7.49 -13.42 -6.98
N CYS A 24 6.53 -12.66 -6.46
CA CYS A 24 6.19 -12.72 -5.06
C CYS A 24 5.58 -14.09 -4.70
N LYS A 25 5.68 -14.49 -3.44
CA LYS A 25 5.02 -15.69 -2.90
C LYS A 25 3.58 -15.43 -2.50
N ARG A 26 3.28 -14.20 -2.07
CA ARG A 26 1.95 -13.83 -1.58
C ARG A 26 1.77 -12.32 -1.60
N LEU A 27 0.56 -11.88 -1.91
CA LEU A 27 0.10 -10.51 -1.69
C LEU A 27 -1.21 -10.57 -0.95
N GLN A 28 -1.22 -10.00 0.25
CA GLN A 28 -2.42 -9.84 1.06
C GLN A 28 -2.72 -8.37 1.22
N GLN A 29 -3.99 -8.00 1.15
CA GLN A 29 -4.39 -6.60 1.25
C GLN A 29 -5.55 -6.40 2.22
N ARG A 30 -5.61 -5.19 2.77
CA ARG A 30 -6.72 -4.65 3.55
C ARG A 30 -6.95 -3.21 3.11
N LEU A 31 -8.21 -2.82 3.16
CA LEU A 31 -8.66 -1.45 3.01
C LEU A 31 -9.61 -1.20 4.18
N PHE A 32 -9.38 -0.16 4.97
CA PHE A 32 -10.27 0.19 6.06
C PHE A 32 -10.46 1.70 6.18
N PRO A 33 -11.67 2.15 6.55
CA PRO A 33 -11.93 3.55 6.83
C PRO A 33 -11.39 3.92 8.22
N VAL A 34 -10.74 5.07 8.33
CA VAL A 34 -10.41 5.72 9.60
C VAL A 34 -11.19 7.02 9.67
N ALA A 35 -11.79 7.30 10.83
CA ALA A 35 -12.45 8.56 11.10
C ALA A 35 -11.81 9.21 12.34
N ASP A 36 -11.68 10.53 12.32
CA ASP A 36 -11.22 11.30 13.47
C ASP A 36 -12.38 12.02 14.17
N ALA A 37 -12.05 12.72 15.27
CA ALA A 37 -13.02 13.46 16.07
C ALA A 37 -13.60 14.69 15.34
N GLU A 38 -12.94 15.16 14.28
CA GLU A 38 -13.36 16.31 13.47
C GLU A 38 -14.33 15.88 12.35
N GLY A 39 -14.54 14.57 12.20
CA GLY A 39 -15.40 14.01 11.17
C GLY A 39 -14.71 13.89 9.81
N ASN A 40 -13.38 13.91 9.74
CA ASN A 40 -12.70 13.49 8.53
C ASN A 40 -12.88 11.97 8.33
N VAL A 41 -12.88 11.53 7.07
CA VAL A 41 -12.89 10.10 6.73
C VAL A 41 -11.71 9.85 5.80
N ILE A 42 -10.90 8.86 6.15
CA ILE A 42 -9.66 8.51 5.47
C ILE A 42 -9.78 7.06 5.00
N ALA A 43 -9.46 6.81 3.74
CA ALA A 43 -9.26 5.46 3.24
C ALA A 43 -7.81 5.07 3.49
N VAL A 44 -7.59 3.95 4.17
CA VAL A 44 -6.25 3.44 4.43
C VAL A 44 -6.07 2.09 3.76
N SER A 45 -5.09 2.01 2.86
CA SER A 45 -4.66 0.76 2.26
C SER A 45 -3.53 0.14 3.09
N LEU A 46 -3.51 -1.18 3.18
CA LEU A 46 -2.45 -1.94 3.82
C LEU A 46 -2.19 -3.20 3.02
N MET A 47 -0.93 -3.39 2.61
CA MET A 47 -0.52 -4.44 1.69
C MET A 47 0.70 -5.15 2.26
N TRP A 48 0.63 -6.48 2.37
CA TRP A 48 1.75 -7.32 2.76
C TRP A 48 2.21 -8.14 1.55
N VAL A 49 3.43 -7.87 1.10
CA VAL A 49 4.06 -8.53 -0.03
C VAL A 49 5.14 -9.50 0.47
N ARG A 50 4.84 -10.80 0.41
CA ARG A 50 5.79 -11.85 0.75
C ARG A 50 6.67 -12.13 -0.46
N MET A 51 7.95 -11.84 -0.36
CA MET A 51 8.92 -12.13 -1.41
C MET A 51 9.66 -13.45 -1.17
N PRO A 52 10.33 -14.02 -2.20
CA PRO A 52 11.07 -15.28 -2.04
C PRO A 52 12.19 -15.23 -1.02
N SER A 53 12.87 -14.08 -0.90
CA SER A 53 14.03 -13.83 -0.02
C SER A 53 14.03 -12.41 0.54
N TRP A 54 14.86 -12.18 1.57
CA TRP A 54 15.10 -10.85 2.12
C TRP A 54 15.62 -9.88 1.06
N SER A 55 16.52 -10.33 0.18
CA SER A 55 17.10 -9.49 -0.89
C SER A 55 16.04 -9.06 -1.91
N SER A 56 15.13 -9.95 -2.28
CA SER A 56 14.02 -9.60 -3.18
C SER A 56 12.99 -8.65 -2.54
N ALA A 57 12.77 -8.73 -1.23
CA ALA A 57 11.96 -7.74 -0.51
C ALA A 57 12.65 -6.37 -0.44
N SER A 58 13.97 -6.34 -0.20
CA SER A 58 14.74 -5.09 -0.21
C SER A 58 14.79 -4.45 -1.58
N GLY A 59 14.91 -5.25 -2.65
CA GLY A 59 14.85 -4.74 -4.02
C GLY A 59 13.48 -4.16 -4.37
N LEU A 60 12.39 -4.83 -3.95
CA LEU A 60 11.04 -4.28 -4.11
C LEU A 60 10.89 -2.95 -3.36
N LYS A 61 11.29 -2.89 -2.08
CA LYS A 61 11.20 -1.67 -1.26
C LYS A 61 11.90 -0.48 -1.91
N LYS A 62 13.07 -0.71 -2.51
CA LYS A 62 13.80 0.36 -3.21
C LYS A 62 13.03 0.94 -4.40
N VAL A 63 12.28 0.10 -5.12
CA VAL A 63 11.47 0.58 -6.24
C VAL A 63 10.24 1.29 -5.69
N GLU A 64 9.50 0.65 -4.77
CA GLU A 64 8.30 1.24 -4.15
C GLU A 64 8.55 2.59 -3.47
N ASP A 65 9.67 2.74 -2.76
CA ASP A 65 9.99 4.00 -2.06
C ASP A 65 10.44 5.12 -3.02
N GLU A 66 10.73 4.80 -4.29
CA GLU A 66 11.11 5.79 -5.30
C GLU A 66 9.86 6.31 -6.01
N TYR A 67 9.49 7.55 -5.68
CA TYR A 67 8.30 8.20 -6.22
C TYR A 67 8.30 8.22 -7.76
N GLY A 68 7.19 7.78 -8.35
CA GLY A 68 6.99 7.79 -9.80
C GLY A 68 7.46 6.55 -10.55
N THR A 69 8.07 5.57 -9.86
CA THR A 69 8.48 4.31 -10.48
C THR A 69 7.34 3.30 -10.61
N GLY A 70 6.24 3.43 -9.87
CA GLY A 70 5.12 2.48 -9.88
C GLY A 70 4.59 2.28 -8.46
N ASP A 71 3.65 1.34 -8.31
CA ASP A 71 3.10 0.98 -7.00
C ASP A 71 2.41 -0.41 -7.06
N VAL A 72 2.22 -1.03 -5.90
CA VAL A 72 1.23 -2.09 -5.68
C VAL A 72 -0.14 -1.45 -5.58
N ILE A 73 -1.05 -1.80 -6.49
CA ILE A 73 -2.38 -1.20 -6.56
C ILE A 73 -3.20 -1.63 -5.32
N PRO A 74 -3.73 -0.68 -4.52
CA PRO A 74 -4.61 -1.03 -3.41
C PRO A 74 -5.92 -1.70 -3.89
N PHE A 75 -6.38 -2.68 -3.13
CA PHE A 75 -7.60 -3.42 -3.42
C PHE A 75 -8.79 -2.49 -3.23
N GLY A 76 -9.68 -2.45 -4.21
CA GLY A 76 -10.85 -1.57 -4.17
C GLY A 76 -10.60 -0.16 -4.70
N THR A 77 -9.39 0.18 -5.17
CA THR A 77 -9.09 1.48 -5.80
C THR A 77 -10.06 1.82 -6.93
N GLN A 78 -10.53 0.85 -7.71
CA GLN A 78 -11.53 1.11 -8.75
C GLN A 78 -12.88 1.56 -8.18
N LEU A 79 -13.34 0.97 -7.07
CA LEU A 79 -14.58 1.36 -6.40
C LEU A 79 -14.46 2.74 -5.76
N LEU A 80 -13.34 3.01 -5.10
CA LEU A 80 -13.02 4.32 -4.54
C LEU A 80 -12.89 5.40 -5.62
N GLY A 81 -12.32 5.04 -6.77
CA GLY A 81 -12.17 5.91 -7.93
C GLY A 81 -13.50 6.38 -8.52
N PHE A 82 -14.55 5.54 -8.50
CA PHE A 82 -15.92 5.97 -8.85
C PHE A 82 -16.46 7.03 -7.87
N GLY A 83 -15.98 7.01 -6.62
CA GLY A 83 -16.27 8.04 -5.61
C GLY A 83 -15.29 9.22 -5.61
N GLY A 84 -14.38 9.31 -6.60
CA GLY A 84 -13.40 10.40 -6.70
C GLY A 84 -12.14 10.25 -5.85
N VAL A 85 -11.98 9.15 -5.11
CA VAL A 85 -10.82 8.90 -4.25
C VAL A 85 -9.77 8.13 -5.02
N ARG A 86 -8.51 8.58 -4.96
CA ARG A 86 -7.37 7.96 -5.64
C ARG A 86 -6.18 7.91 -4.69
N PHE A 87 -5.55 6.75 -4.62
CA PHE A 87 -4.23 6.57 -4.02
C PHE A 87 -3.18 7.19 -4.93
N THR A 88 -2.37 8.08 -4.35
CA THR A 88 -1.38 8.89 -5.04
C THR A 88 0.05 8.59 -4.62
N ALA A 89 0.25 7.66 -3.68
CA ALA A 89 1.50 7.42 -2.98
C ALA A 89 2.08 8.64 -2.24
N LYS A 90 1.28 9.69 -2.01
CA LYS A 90 1.73 10.91 -1.33
C LYS A 90 1.86 10.72 0.19
N HIS A 91 0.91 10.00 0.79
CA HIS A 91 0.86 9.70 2.22
C HIS A 91 1.12 8.21 2.40
N TYR A 92 2.38 7.85 2.23
CA TYR A 92 2.86 6.50 2.06
C TYR A 92 3.89 6.17 3.16
N ASP A 93 3.89 4.93 3.63
CA ASP A 93 5.01 4.38 4.38
C ASP A 93 5.20 2.90 4.05
N SER A 94 6.44 2.40 4.17
CA SER A 94 6.75 0.99 3.95
C SER A 94 7.78 0.43 4.92
N GLN A 95 7.51 -0.77 5.44
CA GLN A 95 8.34 -1.45 6.42
C GLN A 95 8.68 -2.85 5.95
N GLN A 96 9.98 -3.16 5.93
CA GLN A 96 10.45 -4.50 5.62
C GLN A 96 10.71 -5.30 6.91
N ARG A 97 10.19 -6.52 6.98
CA ARG A 97 10.51 -7.51 8.04
C ARG A 97 10.86 -8.85 7.39
N GLY A 98 12.16 -9.18 7.36
CA GLY A 98 12.64 -10.38 6.69
C GLY A 98 12.38 -10.32 5.18
N ALA A 99 11.64 -11.29 4.66
CA ALA A 99 11.19 -11.32 3.26
C ALA A 99 9.73 -10.87 3.09
N MET A 100 9.22 -10.05 3.99
CA MET A 100 7.93 -9.37 3.87
C MET A 100 8.17 -7.87 3.73
N LEU A 101 7.55 -7.24 2.75
CA LEU A 101 7.40 -5.79 2.66
C LEU A 101 5.94 -5.44 2.99
N THR A 102 5.74 -4.58 3.98
CA THR A 102 4.45 -3.97 4.28
C THR A 102 4.43 -2.58 3.66
N ILE A 103 3.33 -2.22 2.98
CA ILE A 103 3.11 -0.92 2.37
C ILE A 103 1.77 -0.39 2.88
N ALA A 104 1.72 0.88 3.27
CA ALA A 104 0.51 1.55 3.68
C ALA A 104 0.38 2.90 2.98
N GLU A 105 -0.84 3.23 2.54
CA GLU A 105 -1.17 4.58 2.06
C GLU A 105 -2.46 5.10 2.68
N ALA A 106 -2.55 6.42 2.83
CA ALA A 106 -3.73 7.10 3.38
C ALA A 106 -4.23 8.20 2.45
N GLU A 107 -5.53 8.20 2.14
CA GLU A 107 -6.13 9.24 1.29
C GLU A 107 -7.43 9.80 1.91
N PRO A 108 -7.68 11.11 1.81
CA PRO A 108 -8.91 11.70 2.29
C PRO A 108 -10.10 11.28 1.41
N VAL A 109 -11.14 10.78 2.06
CA VAL A 109 -12.46 10.48 1.46
C VAL A 109 -13.43 11.62 1.72
N ARG A 110 -13.37 12.21 2.93
CA ARG A 110 -14.22 13.33 3.35
C ARG A 110 -13.46 14.24 4.30
N GLY A 111 -13.73 15.54 4.19
CA GLY A 111 -13.09 16.56 5.01
C GLY A 111 -11.72 16.95 4.45
N ASN A 112 -10.88 17.55 5.29
CA ASN A 112 -9.56 18.05 4.90
C ASN A 112 -8.53 17.75 6.00
N PRO A 113 -8.24 16.47 6.28
CA PRO A 113 -7.22 16.11 7.25
C PRO A 113 -5.87 16.68 6.82
N SER A 114 -5.04 17.05 7.80
CA SER A 114 -3.69 17.56 7.51
C SER A 114 -2.82 16.47 6.88
N ASN A 115 -1.88 16.86 6.01
CA ASN A 115 -0.89 15.94 5.44
C ASN A 115 -0.16 15.15 6.54
N ALA A 116 0.26 15.84 7.61
CA ALA A 116 0.96 15.22 8.74
C ALA A 116 0.13 14.14 9.45
N PHE A 117 -1.20 14.30 9.51
CA PHE A 117 -2.08 13.28 10.05
C PHE A 117 -2.17 12.07 9.12
N LEU A 118 -2.33 12.28 7.81
CA LEU A 118 -2.34 11.20 6.82
C LEU A 118 -1.03 10.41 6.83
N ASP A 119 0.12 11.10 6.91
CA ASP A 119 1.45 10.47 7.02
C ASP A 119 1.55 9.64 8.32
N SER A 120 1.08 10.20 9.45
CA SER A 120 1.07 9.49 10.74
C SER A 120 0.21 8.23 10.70
N VAL A 121 -0.93 8.27 9.99
CA VAL A 121 -1.79 7.10 9.80
C VAL A 121 -1.04 6.01 9.03
N ALA A 122 -0.38 6.35 7.91
CA ALA A 122 0.41 5.39 7.13
C ALA A 122 1.54 4.76 7.97
N SER A 123 2.30 5.58 8.72
CA SER A 123 3.40 5.10 9.58
C SER A 123 2.96 4.20 10.74
N VAL A 124 1.75 4.38 11.27
CA VAL A 124 1.22 3.45 12.28
C VAL A 124 0.75 2.15 11.64
N VAL A 125 0.06 2.26 10.49
CA VAL A 125 -0.60 1.13 9.85
C VAL A 125 0.39 0.16 9.22
N VAL A 126 1.54 0.65 8.75
CA VAL A 126 2.61 -0.19 8.18
C VAL A 126 3.21 -1.19 9.19
N GLU A 127 3.03 -0.94 10.49
CA GLU A 127 3.52 -1.81 11.57
C GLU A 127 2.56 -2.97 11.89
N LEU A 128 1.35 -2.96 11.33
CA LEU A 128 0.37 -4.01 11.59
C LEU A 128 0.82 -5.36 11.00
N PRO A 129 0.72 -6.46 11.78
CA PRO A 129 1.09 -7.78 11.29
C PRO A 129 0.06 -8.31 10.28
N PRO A 130 0.47 -9.19 9.36
CA PRO A 130 -0.48 -9.91 8.52
C PRO A 130 -1.39 -10.81 9.37
N PRO A 131 -2.62 -11.09 8.89
CA PRO A 131 -3.58 -11.97 9.57
C PRO A 131 -3.18 -13.45 9.49
#